data_AF-A0A136LM00-F1
#
_entry.id   AF-A0A136LM00-F1
#
_cell.length_a   1.000
_cell.length_b   1.000
_cell.length_c   1.000
_cell.angle_alpha   90.00
_cell.angle_beta   90.00
_cell.angle_gamma   90.00
#
_symmetry.space_group_name_H-M   'P 1'
#
loop_
_entity.id
_entity.type
_entity.pdbx_description
1 polymer ?
#
loop_
_entity_poly.entity_id
_entity_poly.type
_entity_poly.pdbx_seq_one_letter_code
_entity_poly.pdbx_strand_id
1 'polypeptide(L)'
;MQANLLPEYHFLLFAPNLGAEYFFDGARNYWNTFQPIVIDDFDFFQYLPPGVTVSVTIVALRDMAAQLGVQLGQTAPYAYYDPVVYDTFEETRAELIRRAQFNQPFGIPLGIGSATSTPFIPTPWLPTRDPGFITATPSPDVTTPAAEVSPEVTPETTDDAAVTASPTPVTLSPGQIINTPGPAIGG
;
A
#
# COMPACT_ATOMS: atom_id res chain seq x y z
N MET A 1 10.65 -0.91 30.11
CA MET A 1 11.59 -1.64 29.26
C MET A 1 10.80 -2.60 28.38
N GLN A 2 10.38 -2.21 27.18
CA GLN A 2 9.90 -3.21 26.21
C GLN A 2 10.41 -2.82 24.82
N ALA A 3 11.65 -3.23 24.58
CA ALA A 3 12.20 -3.38 23.24
C ALA A 3 11.99 -4.85 22.86
N ASN A 4 11.47 -5.12 21.65
CA ASN A 4 11.60 -6.43 20.99
C ASN A 4 10.85 -7.64 21.62
N LEU A 5 9.58 -7.50 22.00
CA LEU A 5 8.72 -8.70 22.06
C LEU A 5 8.22 -9.00 20.65
N LEU A 6 8.86 -9.98 20.01
CA LEU A 6 8.29 -10.62 18.83
C LEU A 6 6.96 -11.24 19.24
N PRO A 7 5.90 -11.10 18.43
CA PRO A 7 4.63 -11.74 18.71
C PRO A 7 4.81 -13.25 18.77
N GLU A 8 4.07 -13.91 19.68
CA GLU A 8 4.08 -15.37 19.78
C GLU A 8 3.50 -16.03 18.54
N TYR A 9 2.49 -15.40 17.94
CA TYR A 9 1.88 -15.85 16.69
C TYR A 9 1.98 -14.77 15.63
N HIS A 10 2.49 -15.18 14.47
CA HIS A 10 2.52 -14.35 13.26
C HIS A 10 1.67 -15.02 12.19
N PHE A 11 0.60 -14.34 11.80
CA PHE A 11 -0.30 -14.78 10.75
C PHE A 11 -0.08 -13.96 9.48
N LEU A 12 -0.26 -14.62 8.34
CA LEU A 12 -0.28 -14.01 7.03
C LEU A 12 -1.62 -14.31 6.37
N LEU A 13 -2.38 -13.27 6.07
CA LEU A 13 -3.67 -13.39 5.40
C LEU A 13 -3.61 -12.68 4.04
N PHE A 14 -4.12 -13.34 3.01
CA PHE A 14 -4.33 -12.74 1.70
C PHE A 14 -5.81 -12.42 1.54
N ALA A 15 -6.11 -11.21 1.09
CA ALA A 15 -7.49 -10.85 0.79
C ALA A 15 -8.07 -11.79 -0.28
N PRO A 16 -9.35 -12.17 -0.18
CA PRO A 16 -9.95 -13.20 -1.02
C PRO A 16 -10.08 -12.80 -2.50
N ASN A 17 -9.92 -11.52 -2.81
CA ASN A 17 -9.88 -11.00 -4.18
C ASN A 17 -8.49 -11.09 -4.81
N LEU A 18 -7.45 -11.47 -4.06
CA LEU A 18 -6.10 -11.65 -4.58
C LEU A 18 -5.95 -13.07 -5.14
N GLY A 19 -5.31 -13.17 -6.31
CA GLY A 19 -4.96 -14.45 -6.89
C GLY A 19 -3.86 -15.17 -6.12
N ALA A 20 -3.74 -16.48 -6.34
CA ALA A 20 -2.76 -17.32 -5.65
C ALA A 20 -1.30 -16.92 -5.94
N GLU A 21 -1.05 -16.20 -7.03
CA GLU A 21 0.24 -15.62 -7.39
C GLU A 21 0.83 -14.71 -6.31
N TYR A 22 -0.03 -13.99 -5.57
CA TYR A 22 0.38 -13.14 -4.44
C TYR A 22 1.09 -13.96 -3.36
N PHE A 23 0.65 -15.19 -3.12
CA PHE A 23 1.31 -16.09 -2.18
C PHE A 23 2.55 -16.76 -2.80
N PHE A 24 2.39 -17.44 -3.94
CA PHE A 24 3.42 -18.32 -4.48
C PHE A 24 4.66 -17.60 -5.02
N ASP A 25 4.50 -16.37 -5.51
CA ASP A 25 5.59 -15.58 -6.09
C ASP A 25 5.82 -14.26 -5.35
N GLY A 26 4.76 -13.63 -4.85
CA GLY A 26 4.85 -12.37 -4.08
C GLY A 26 5.42 -12.56 -2.67
N ALA A 27 4.97 -13.59 -1.95
CA ALA A 27 5.26 -13.76 -0.53
C ALA A 27 6.24 -14.89 -0.19
N ARG A 28 6.70 -15.67 -1.18
CA ARG A 28 7.54 -16.86 -0.93
C ARG A 28 8.80 -16.56 -0.13
N ASN A 29 9.51 -15.48 -0.46
CA ASN A 29 10.72 -15.08 0.27
C ASN A 29 10.40 -14.66 1.70
N TYR A 30 9.33 -13.88 1.88
CA TYR A 30 8.84 -13.48 3.20
C TYR A 30 8.46 -14.69 4.06
N TRP A 31 7.75 -15.65 3.48
CA TRP A 31 7.36 -16.87 4.18
C TRP A 31 8.57 -17.75 4.54
N ASN A 32 9.54 -17.88 3.64
CA ASN A 32 10.78 -18.63 3.94
C ASN A 32 11.58 -18.00 5.09
N THR A 33 11.51 -16.68 5.28
CA THR A 33 12.26 -15.96 6.31
C THR A 33 11.56 -15.97 7.67
N PHE A 34 10.26 -15.65 7.71
CA PHE A 34 9.53 -15.47 8.97
C PHE A 34 8.60 -16.63 9.33
N GLN A 35 8.33 -17.52 8.38
CA GLN A 35 7.47 -18.69 8.52
C GLN A 35 6.11 -18.39 9.19
N PRO A 36 5.37 -17.35 8.75
CA PRO A 36 4.06 -17.06 9.32
C PRO A 36 3.06 -18.17 8.99
N ILE A 37 2.05 -18.30 9.84
CA ILE A 37 0.92 -19.20 9.63
C ILE A 37 0.00 -18.53 8.62
N VAL A 38 -0.24 -19.19 7.48
CA VAL A 38 -1.13 -18.66 6.44
C VAL A 38 -2.57 -19.02 6.80
N ILE A 39 -3.43 -18.01 6.83
CA ILE A 39 -4.86 -18.13 7.11
C ILE A 39 -5.66 -17.46 5.99
N ASP A 40 -6.86 -17.97 5.73
CA ASP A 40 -7.84 -17.44 4.79
C ASP A 40 -8.92 -16.60 5.48
N ASP A 41 -9.21 -16.90 6.74
CA ASP A 41 -10.15 -16.17 7.58
C ASP A 41 -9.62 -15.91 9.00
N PHE A 42 -10.41 -15.19 9.80
CA PHE A 42 -10.10 -14.88 11.20
C PHE A 42 -10.72 -15.85 12.19
N ASP A 43 -11.48 -16.86 11.74
CA ASP A 43 -12.13 -17.82 12.63
C ASP A 43 -11.10 -18.67 13.36
N PHE A 44 -9.88 -18.78 12.82
CA PHE A 44 -8.76 -19.46 13.50
C PHE A 44 -8.42 -18.85 14.88
N PHE A 45 -8.70 -17.56 15.11
CA PHE A 45 -8.39 -16.92 16.40
C PHE A 45 -9.18 -17.48 17.57
N GLN A 46 -10.32 -18.14 17.34
CA GLN A 46 -11.10 -18.78 18.40
C GLN A 46 -10.35 -19.94 19.07
N TYR A 47 -9.32 -20.48 18.41
CA TYR A 47 -8.52 -21.60 18.90
C TYR A 47 -7.23 -21.16 19.59
N LEU A 48 -6.95 -19.86 19.64
CA LEU A 48 -5.75 -19.36 20.30
C LEU A 48 -5.90 -19.38 21.83
N PRO A 49 -4.82 -19.72 22.55
CA PRO A 49 -4.83 -19.62 24.00
C PRO A 49 -4.98 -18.15 24.44
N PRO A 50 -5.63 -17.89 25.58
CA PRO A 50 -5.79 -16.54 26.09
C PRO A 50 -4.44 -15.95 26.52
N GLY A 51 -4.27 -14.64 26.32
CA GLY A 51 -3.10 -13.88 26.79
C GLY A 51 -1.87 -13.91 25.86
N VAL A 52 -1.98 -14.51 24.69
CA VAL A 52 -0.91 -14.55 23.69
C VAL A 52 -0.85 -13.26 22.87
N THR A 53 0.35 -12.92 22.40
CA THR A 53 0.56 -11.79 21.49
C THR A 53 0.45 -12.26 20.05
N VAL A 54 -0.39 -11.58 19.26
CA VAL A 54 -0.68 -11.97 17.87
C VAL A 54 -0.43 -10.79 16.95
N SER A 55 0.27 -11.02 15.84
CA SER A 55 0.37 -10.06 14.75
C SER A 55 -0.13 -10.69 13.46
N VAL A 56 -0.87 -9.90 12.68
CA VAL A 56 -1.48 -10.35 11.43
C VAL A 56 -1.02 -9.43 10.31
N THR A 57 -0.21 -9.98 9.42
CA THR A 57 0.17 -9.32 8.17
C THR A 57 -0.91 -9.58 7.15
N ILE A 58 -1.61 -8.53 6.71
CA ILE A 58 -2.73 -8.63 5.77
C ILE A 58 -2.29 -8.05 4.44
N VAL A 59 -2.19 -8.91 3.43
CA VAL A 59 -1.94 -8.52 2.04
C VAL A 59 -3.30 -8.29 1.38
N ALA A 60 -3.60 -7.04 1.03
CA ALA A 60 -4.89 -6.66 0.50
C ALA A 60 -4.80 -5.46 -0.43
N LEU A 61 -5.75 -5.35 -1.36
CA LEU A 61 -5.97 -4.11 -2.10
C LEU A 61 -6.51 -3.00 -1.18
N ARG A 62 -6.40 -1.75 -1.63
CA ARG A 62 -6.72 -0.55 -0.85
C ARG A 62 -8.18 -0.48 -0.38
N ASP A 63 -9.10 -1.00 -1.18
CA ASP A 63 -10.52 -1.06 -0.89
C ASP A 63 -10.85 -2.07 0.24
N MET A 64 -10.17 -3.21 0.27
CA MET A 64 -10.44 -4.28 1.24
C MET A 64 -9.67 -4.14 2.55
N ALA A 65 -8.51 -3.48 2.54
CA ALA A 65 -7.65 -3.36 3.72
C ALA A 65 -8.42 -2.84 4.96
N ALA A 66 -9.17 -1.75 4.79
CA ALA A 66 -9.95 -1.14 5.88
C ALA A 66 -11.03 -2.09 6.43
N GLN A 67 -11.73 -2.81 5.54
CA GLN A 67 -12.76 -3.78 5.93
C GLN A 67 -12.16 -4.93 6.74
N LEU A 68 -11.03 -5.49 6.28
CA LEU A 68 -10.32 -6.57 6.98
C LEU A 68 -9.77 -6.09 8.33
N GLY A 69 -9.31 -4.84 8.43
CA GLY A 69 -8.89 -4.25 9.69
C GLY A 69 -10.03 -4.11 10.70
N VAL A 70 -11.22 -3.69 10.26
CA VAL A 70 -12.42 -3.64 11.12
C VAL A 70 -12.82 -5.04 11.57
N GLN A 71 -12.84 -6.01 10.65
CA GLN A 71 -13.17 -7.39 10.96
C GLN A 71 -12.18 -8.00 11.98
N LEU A 72 -10.87 -7.75 11.80
CA LEU A 72 -9.85 -8.16 12.77
C LEU A 72 -10.09 -7.51 14.15
N GLY A 73 -10.40 -6.22 14.18
CA GLY A 73 -10.69 -5.51 15.44
C GLY A 73 -11.92 -6.02 16.18
N GLN A 74 -12.89 -6.61 15.46
CA GLN A 74 -14.07 -7.24 16.05
C GLN A 74 -13.78 -8.67 16.54
N THR A 75 -13.05 -9.47 15.77
CA THR A 75 -12.78 -10.87 16.08
C THR A 75 -11.65 -11.04 17.10
N ALA A 76 -10.57 -10.28 16.95
CA ALA A 76 -9.37 -10.35 17.77
C ALA A 76 -8.84 -8.94 18.08
N PRO A 77 -9.49 -8.18 19.00
CA PRO A 77 -9.11 -6.80 19.32
C PRO A 77 -7.71 -6.65 19.92
N TYR A 78 -7.12 -7.76 20.39
CA TYR A 78 -5.77 -7.82 20.94
C TYR A 78 -4.69 -8.06 19.87
N ALA A 79 -5.07 -8.38 18.63
CA ALA A 79 -4.13 -8.65 17.54
C ALA A 79 -3.60 -7.35 16.92
N TYR A 80 -2.31 -7.34 16.59
CA TYR A 80 -1.68 -6.26 15.85
C TYR A 80 -1.99 -6.37 14.37
N TYR A 81 -2.50 -5.28 13.82
CA TYR A 81 -2.82 -5.14 12.40
C TYR A 81 -1.59 -4.60 11.64
N ASP A 82 -1.04 -5.40 10.71
CA ASP A 82 0.07 -5.01 9.82
C ASP A 82 -0.40 -5.10 8.35
N PRO A 83 -0.90 -3.99 7.78
CA PRO A 83 -1.42 -4.03 6.42
C PRO A 83 -0.30 -3.85 5.38
N VAL A 84 -0.31 -4.70 4.36
CA VAL A 84 0.50 -4.61 3.15
C VAL A 84 -0.45 -4.23 2.02
N VAL A 85 -0.62 -2.92 1.81
CA VAL A 85 -1.61 -2.36 0.89
C VAL A 85 -0.90 -1.75 -0.30
N TYR A 86 -0.99 -2.45 -1.43
CA TYR A 86 -0.50 -1.97 -2.71
C TYR A 86 -1.52 -2.28 -3.80
N ASP A 87 -1.55 -1.44 -4.82
CA ASP A 87 -2.52 -1.56 -5.91
C ASP A 87 -2.05 -2.58 -6.96
N THR A 88 -0.74 -2.90 -6.97
CA THR A 88 -0.13 -3.83 -7.94
C THR A 88 0.54 -5.04 -7.26
N PHE A 89 0.60 -6.14 -8.00
CA PHE A 89 1.29 -7.35 -7.56
C PHE A 89 2.80 -7.11 -7.40
N GLU A 90 3.41 -6.37 -8.33
CA GLU A 90 4.84 -6.07 -8.34
C GLU A 90 5.27 -5.29 -7.11
N GLU A 91 4.49 -4.27 -6.70
CA GLU A 91 4.75 -3.50 -5.49
C GLU A 91 4.61 -4.34 -4.23
N THR A 92 3.54 -5.15 -4.16
CA THR A 92 3.31 -6.08 -3.04
C THR A 92 4.49 -7.03 -2.87
N ARG A 93 4.93 -7.63 -3.98
CA ARG A 93 6.10 -8.51 -4.03
C ARG A 93 7.37 -7.77 -3.59
N ALA A 94 7.61 -6.57 -4.12
CA ALA A 94 8.80 -5.80 -3.79
C ALA A 94 8.87 -5.47 -2.30
N GLU A 95 7.75 -5.11 -1.67
CA GLU A 95 7.68 -4.84 -0.24
C GLU A 95 7.94 -6.10 0.59
N LEU A 96 7.31 -7.22 0.26
CA LEU A 96 7.52 -8.48 0.99
C LEU A 96 8.96 -8.99 0.87
N ILE A 97 9.59 -8.82 -0.30
CA ILE A 97 11.01 -9.09 -0.50
C ILE A 97 11.88 -8.14 0.33
N ARG A 98 11.59 -6.83 0.31
CA ARG A 98 12.30 -5.83 1.10
C ARG A 98 12.25 -6.20 2.59
N ARG A 99 11.08 -6.55 3.11
CA ARG A 99 10.90 -6.99 4.50
C ARG A 99 11.75 -8.22 4.84
N ALA A 100 11.73 -9.23 3.97
CA ALA A 100 12.55 -10.43 4.14
C ALA A 100 14.06 -10.10 4.16
N GLN A 101 14.53 -9.26 3.24
CA GLN A 101 15.94 -8.87 3.12
C GLN A 101 16.44 -8.07 4.33
N PHE A 102 15.62 -7.18 4.86
CA PHE A 102 15.96 -6.35 6.02
C PHE A 102 15.60 -6.99 7.37
N ASN A 103 15.18 -8.25 7.37
CA ASN A 103 14.73 -8.98 8.56
C ASN A 103 13.68 -8.19 9.37
N GLN A 104 12.75 -7.56 8.65
CA GLN A 104 11.70 -6.71 9.20
C GLN A 104 10.33 -7.35 8.90
N PRO A 105 9.76 -8.15 9.81
CA PRO A 105 8.49 -8.84 9.56
C PRO A 105 7.31 -7.86 9.37
N PHE A 106 7.32 -6.70 10.04
CA PHE A 106 6.20 -5.75 10.09
C PHE A 106 6.56 -4.37 9.52
N GLY A 107 5.61 -3.71 8.86
CA GLY A 107 5.81 -2.46 8.12
C GLY A 107 6.04 -1.21 8.98
N ILE A 108 5.76 -1.30 10.28
CA ILE A 108 5.96 -0.24 11.26
C ILE A 108 6.70 -0.87 12.45
N PRO A 109 7.79 -0.27 12.99
CA PRO A 109 8.42 -0.80 14.20
C PRO A 109 7.37 -0.86 15.31
N LEU A 110 7.28 -2.02 15.99
CA LEU A 110 6.32 -2.32 17.07
C LEU A 110 6.48 -1.36 18.27
N GLY A 111 6.01 -0.13 18.11
CA GLY A 111 6.11 0.94 19.08
C GLY A 111 5.00 1.95 18.82
N ILE A 112 4.12 2.08 19.81
CA ILE A 112 3.10 3.12 20.03
C ILE A 112 2.08 3.31 18.90
N GLY A 113 0.88 2.76 19.13
CA GLY A 113 -0.28 2.96 18.27
C GLY A 113 -0.54 4.44 18.00
N SER A 114 -0.65 4.79 16.72
CA SER A 114 -1.63 5.79 16.33
C SER A 114 -2.97 5.08 16.24
N ALA A 115 -3.65 5.01 17.39
CA ALA A 115 -5.09 5.03 17.35
C ALA A 115 -5.49 6.37 16.74
N THR A 116 -5.64 6.45 15.41
CA THR A 116 -6.55 7.43 14.82
C THR A 116 -7.96 6.90 15.09
N SER A 117 -8.36 6.99 16.36
CA SER A 117 -9.72 6.78 16.81
C SER A 117 -10.52 8.02 16.45
N THR A 118 -11.18 7.98 15.30
CA THR A 118 -12.54 8.49 15.21
C THR A 118 -13.30 7.55 14.29
N PRO A 119 -14.06 6.57 14.83
CA PRO A 119 -15.11 5.97 14.03
C PRO A 119 -16.04 7.12 13.62
N PHE A 120 -16.13 7.37 12.32
CA PHE A 120 -17.15 8.27 11.77
C PHE A 120 -18.49 7.55 11.96
N ILE A 121 -19.12 7.76 13.12
CA ILE A 121 -20.51 7.38 13.34
C ILE A 121 -21.32 8.43 12.59
N PRO A 122 -22.04 8.11 11.50
CA PRO A 122 -22.97 9.05 10.90
C PRO A 122 -24.11 9.25 11.89
N THR A 123 -24.03 10.32 12.70
CA THR A 123 -25.12 10.70 13.59
C THR A 123 -26.31 11.15 12.73
N PRO A 124 -27.50 10.52 12.84
CA PRO A 124 -28.70 11.04 12.21
C PRO A 124 -29.12 12.34 12.91
N TRP A 125 -29.20 13.41 12.12
CA TRP A 125 -29.78 14.73 12.37
C TRP A 125 -30.63 14.87 13.64
N LEU A 126 -30.12 15.65 14.60
CA LEU A 126 -30.91 16.25 15.69
C LEU A 126 -30.89 17.78 15.49
N PRO A 127 -32.05 18.43 15.31
CA PRO A 127 -32.11 19.87 15.13
C PRO A 127 -31.96 20.57 16.49
N THR A 128 -30.80 21.18 16.74
CA THR A 128 -30.65 22.12 17.85
C THR A 128 -31.29 23.45 17.43
N ARG A 129 -32.49 23.70 17.95
CA ARG A 129 -33.12 25.02 17.98
C ARG A 129 -32.37 25.88 19.01
N ASP A 130 -31.87 27.03 18.60
CA ASP A 130 -31.86 28.21 19.47
C ASP A 130 -32.04 29.51 18.64
N PRO A 131 -32.76 30.51 19.18
CA PRO A 131 -33.27 31.66 18.43
C PRO A 131 -32.28 32.82 18.46
N GLY A 132 -31.91 33.33 17.30
CA GLY A 132 -31.05 34.51 17.19
C GLY A 132 -31.08 35.09 15.79
N PHE A 133 -31.92 36.10 15.61
CA PHE A 133 -32.08 36.89 14.38
C PHE A 133 -30.76 37.60 14.02
N ILE A 134 -30.25 37.44 12.81
CA ILE A 134 -29.77 38.57 11.98
C ILE A 134 -29.85 38.22 10.50
N THR A 135 -30.56 39.11 9.81
CA THR A 135 -30.88 39.14 8.39
C THR A 135 -29.67 39.53 7.55
N ALA A 136 -29.36 38.77 6.50
CA ALA A 136 -28.82 39.30 5.25
C ALA A 136 -29.22 38.38 4.08
N THR A 137 -30.23 38.86 3.34
CA THR A 137 -30.76 38.37 2.06
C THR A 137 -29.68 38.40 0.96
N PRO A 138 -29.73 37.48 -0.04
CA PRO A 138 -28.68 37.26 -1.03
C PRO A 138 -28.67 38.31 -2.14
N SER A 139 -27.57 38.37 -2.89
CA SER A 139 -27.59 38.89 -4.27
C SER A 139 -26.79 37.97 -5.20
N PRO A 140 -27.44 37.36 -6.21
CA PRO A 140 -26.78 36.85 -7.40
C PRO A 140 -26.54 38.02 -8.38
N ASP A 141 -25.54 37.94 -9.26
CA ASP A 141 -25.82 37.78 -10.70
C ASP A 141 -24.56 37.65 -11.56
N VAL A 142 -24.77 36.95 -12.67
CA VAL A 142 -23.86 36.65 -13.78
C VAL A 142 -23.93 37.76 -14.82
N THR A 143 -22.81 38.24 -15.40
CA THR A 143 -22.75 38.57 -16.85
C THR A 143 -21.32 38.62 -17.43
N THR A 144 -21.14 37.86 -18.52
CA THR A 144 -20.07 37.78 -19.57
C THR A 144 -20.09 39.04 -20.49
N PRO A 145 -19.36 39.24 -21.65
CA PRO A 145 -18.06 38.80 -22.22
C PRO A 145 -17.14 39.93 -22.83
N ALA A 146 -15.97 39.52 -23.33
CA ALA A 146 -15.29 39.91 -24.60
C ALA A 146 -14.34 41.13 -24.75
N ALA A 147 -13.41 40.91 -25.69
CA ALA A 147 -12.54 41.82 -26.48
C ALA A 147 -11.12 42.10 -25.92
N GLU A 148 -10.05 41.55 -26.54
CA GLU A 148 -9.25 42.13 -27.66
C GLU A 148 -8.14 43.06 -27.08
N VAL A 149 -6.84 43.06 -27.40
CA VAL A 149 -6.05 42.79 -28.62
C VAL A 149 -4.55 42.60 -28.21
N SER A 150 -3.78 41.92 -29.06
CA SER A 150 -2.30 41.74 -29.13
C SER A 150 -1.55 43.08 -29.49
N PRO A 151 -0.21 43.19 -29.79
CA PRO A 151 0.90 42.20 -29.86
C PRO A 151 2.32 42.67 -29.36
N GLU A 152 3.33 41.83 -29.66
CA GLU A 152 4.78 42.11 -29.88
C GLU A 152 5.68 42.28 -28.62
N VAL A 153 6.81 41.58 -28.47
CA VAL A 153 8.06 41.68 -29.26
C VAL A 153 8.94 40.41 -29.12
N THR A 154 9.54 40.00 -30.25
CA THR A 154 10.58 38.97 -30.49
C THR A 154 11.98 39.38 -29.97
N PRO A 155 12.92 38.46 -29.65
CA PRO A 155 14.00 38.10 -30.59
C PRO A 155 14.31 36.58 -30.60
N GLU A 156 14.48 35.95 -31.76
CA GLU A 156 15.73 35.75 -32.55
C GLU A 156 16.69 34.71 -31.91
N THR A 157 16.59 33.43 -32.31
CA THR A 157 17.41 32.69 -33.31
C THR A 157 18.67 32.02 -32.74
N THR A 158 18.69 30.68 -32.72
CA THR A 158 19.89 29.93 -33.12
C THR A 158 19.47 28.60 -33.76
N ASP A 159 19.88 28.44 -35.02
CA ASP A 159 19.99 27.20 -35.79
C ASP A 159 20.74 26.09 -35.03
N ASP A 160 20.33 24.83 -35.18
CA ASP A 160 20.86 23.92 -36.21
C ASP A 160 20.72 22.42 -35.80
N ALA A 161 20.48 21.61 -36.82
CA ALA A 161 20.84 20.20 -36.99
C ALA A 161 20.34 19.10 -36.01
N ALA A 162 19.35 18.36 -36.52
CA ALA A 162 19.40 16.91 -36.80
C ALA A 162 19.82 15.92 -35.69
N VAL A 163 18.92 14.97 -35.37
CA VAL A 163 18.99 13.56 -35.79
C VAL A 163 17.95 12.75 -35.01
N THR A 164 17.09 12.10 -35.78
CA THR A 164 16.13 11.07 -35.39
C THR A 164 16.86 9.87 -34.76
N ALA A 165 16.46 9.45 -33.55
CA ALA A 165 16.76 8.10 -33.06
C ALA A 165 15.61 7.59 -32.19
N SER A 166 14.70 6.83 -32.80
CA SER A 166 13.86 5.87 -32.09
C SER A 166 14.75 4.81 -31.45
N PRO A 167 14.53 4.43 -30.18
CA PRO A 167 15.13 3.21 -29.65
C PRO A 167 14.38 2.00 -30.24
N THR A 168 15.07 1.22 -31.07
CA THR A 168 14.60 -0.09 -31.52
C THR A 168 14.49 -1.04 -30.33
N PRO A 169 13.38 -1.76 -30.13
CA PRO A 169 13.34 -2.87 -29.18
C PRO A 169 14.16 -4.04 -29.70
N VAL A 170 15.15 -4.49 -28.92
CA VAL A 170 15.92 -5.70 -29.19
C VAL A 170 15.00 -6.91 -29.01
N THR A 171 14.63 -7.53 -30.12
CA THR A 171 13.97 -8.85 -30.12
C THR A 171 15.02 -9.90 -29.79
N LEU A 172 14.97 -10.48 -28.59
CA LEU A 172 15.74 -11.67 -28.24
C LEU A 172 15.12 -12.88 -28.94
N SER A 173 15.88 -13.55 -29.80
CA SER A 173 15.50 -14.85 -30.38
C SER A 173 15.53 -15.94 -29.30
N PRO A 174 14.57 -16.87 -29.25
CA PRO A 174 14.62 -18.00 -28.33
C PRO A 174 15.75 -18.94 -28.77
N GLY A 175 16.76 -19.14 -27.91
CA GLY A 175 17.75 -20.21 -28.08
C GLY A 175 19.24 -19.85 -27.91
N GLN A 176 19.60 -18.62 -27.55
CA GLN A 176 21.02 -18.26 -27.40
C GLN A 176 21.51 -18.46 -25.95
N ILE A 177 22.28 -19.53 -25.76
CA ILE A 177 22.96 -19.87 -24.51
C ILE A 177 24.23 -19.01 -24.41
N ILE A 178 24.31 -18.17 -23.39
CA ILE A 178 25.49 -17.34 -23.12
C ILE A 178 26.47 -18.22 -22.30
N ASN A 179 27.49 -18.77 -22.95
CA ASN A 179 28.58 -19.46 -22.26
C ASN A 179 29.50 -18.41 -21.61
N THR A 180 29.45 -18.30 -20.29
CA THR A 180 30.40 -17.51 -19.50
C THR A 180 31.68 -18.33 -19.27
N PRO A 181 32.87 -17.86 -19.68
CA PRO A 181 34.14 -18.51 -19.32
C PRO A 181 34.42 -18.32 -17.83
N GLY A 182 34.72 -19.40 -17.12
CA GLY A 182 35.08 -19.39 -15.69
C GLY A 182 36.44 -18.74 -15.39
N PRO A 183 36.74 -18.47 -14.10
CA PRO A 183 37.90 -17.69 -13.71
C PRO A 183 39.20 -18.49 -13.85
N ALA A 184 40.24 -17.84 -14.37
CA ALA A 184 41.59 -18.38 -14.45
C ALA A 184 42.21 -18.49 -13.04
N ILE A 185 42.61 -19.70 -12.65
CA ILE A 185 43.43 -19.94 -11.46
C ILE A 185 44.90 -19.76 -11.88
N GLY A 186 45.55 -18.70 -11.38
CA GLY A 186 46.99 -18.49 -11.49
C GLY A 186 47.74 -19.16 -10.35
N GLY A 187 48.81 -19.89 -10.68
CA GLY A 187 49.80 -20.43 -9.75
C GLY A 187 51.00 -19.51 -9.56
#